data_AF-A0A2S3V4G2-F1
#
_entry.id   AF-A0A2S3V4G2-F1
#
_cell.length_a   1.000
_cell.length_b   1.000
_cell.length_c   1.000
_cell.angle_alpha   90.00
_cell.angle_beta   90.00
_cell.angle_gamma   90.00
#
_symmetry.space_group_name_H-M   'P 1'
#
loop_
_entity.id
_entity.type
_entity.pdbx_description
1 polymer ?
#
loop_
_entity_poly.entity_id
_entity_poly.type
_entity_poly.pdbx_seq_one_letter_code
_entity_poly.pdbx_strand_id
1 'polypeptide(L)'
;MTSGRTALQFLIAEASLFHPYCKTSIDKGRTSGGPTPETPLGRDPDGTNLSGASPEETERHQITLLSGAPGLVSPLRRTGKSTILFACLFTAHTPESIDNAIASETFATIVKALAPGLRTYLRLEQERSFSQIHRVFLSALGSPAVLINIDRDILVNTPTALDMLEELGMAAGSSSKLLVKNKEFENGLQALAADHQQPTGRETPKAQSVYITSRNGSLKRISVETVAPPPSKSGDIAPPFFLIRVTETAELSEDVETILHDHYDLSLSEAHLARYLTMTGSMNVTADHLGITRNTAKTHLRRVYEKTGVHTQLQLARLVHKLAGLF
;
A
#
# COMPACT_ATOMS: atom_id res chain seq x y z
N MET A 1 45.45 -8.35 -7.27
CA MET A 1 45.82 -7.76 -5.97
C MET A 1 44.54 -7.31 -5.28
N THR A 2 44.34 -7.85 -4.10
CA THR A 2 43.15 -7.85 -3.25
C THR A 2 42.66 -6.44 -2.93
N SER A 3 41.56 -6.03 -3.56
CA SER A 3 40.76 -4.91 -3.05
C SER A 3 40.20 -5.34 -1.69
N GLY A 4 40.77 -4.80 -0.61
CA GLY A 4 40.37 -5.13 0.75
C GLY A 4 38.89 -4.82 0.93
N ARG A 5 38.08 -5.85 1.24
CA ARG A 5 36.65 -5.66 1.57
C ARG A 5 36.51 -4.62 2.67
N THR A 6 35.57 -3.70 2.51
CA THR A 6 35.35 -2.68 3.54
C THR A 6 34.81 -3.33 4.82
N ALA A 7 35.13 -2.74 5.97
CA ALA A 7 34.65 -3.24 7.27
C ALA A 7 33.12 -3.40 7.32
N LEU A 8 32.39 -2.53 6.61
CA LEU A 8 30.94 -2.57 6.46
C LEU A 8 30.46 -3.77 5.63
N GLN A 9 31.16 -4.14 4.55
CA GLN A 9 30.85 -5.35 3.77
C GLN A 9 31.01 -6.62 4.62
N PHE A 10 32.04 -6.70 5.45
CA PHE A 10 32.21 -7.81 6.41
C PHE A 10 31.10 -7.86 7.45
N LEU A 11 30.71 -6.70 8.02
CA LEU A 11 29.63 -6.60 9.01
C LEU A 11 28.25 -6.95 8.45
N ILE A 12 28.03 -6.79 7.15
CA ILE A 12 26.77 -7.12 6.48
C ILE A 12 26.74 -8.59 6.04
N ALA A 13 27.86 -9.14 5.57
CA ALA A 13 27.88 -10.47 4.95
C ALA A 13 28.31 -11.61 5.90
N GLU A 14 29.36 -11.41 6.71
CA GLU A 14 30.11 -12.53 7.32
C GLU A 14 30.22 -12.45 8.85
N ALA A 15 30.11 -11.26 9.45
CA ALA A 15 30.30 -11.11 10.90
C ALA A 15 29.30 -11.95 11.74
N SER A 16 29.74 -12.55 12.83
CA SER A 16 28.84 -13.23 13.78
C SER A 16 27.81 -12.25 14.36
N LEU A 17 26.54 -12.67 14.37
CA LEU A 17 25.48 -11.93 15.05
C LEU A 17 25.78 -11.80 16.54
N PHE A 18 25.44 -10.65 17.12
CA PHE A 18 25.60 -10.35 18.54
C PHE A 18 27.05 -10.28 19.05
N HIS A 19 28.03 -10.34 18.15
CA HIS A 19 29.44 -10.20 18.50
C HIS A 19 29.90 -8.73 18.36
N PRO A 20 30.49 -8.13 19.40
CA PRO A 20 31.06 -6.78 19.31
C PRO A 20 32.30 -6.75 18.40
N TYR A 21 32.31 -5.84 17.44
CA TYR A 21 33.49 -5.51 16.65
C TYR A 21 33.95 -4.08 16.97
N CYS A 22 35.17 -3.92 17.46
CA CYS A 22 35.79 -2.61 17.66
C CYS A 22 36.17 -1.98 16.33
N LYS A 23 35.75 -0.73 16.08
CA LYS A 23 36.15 0.04 14.91
C LYS A 23 36.54 1.45 15.30
N THR A 24 37.63 1.93 14.72
CA THR A 24 38.12 3.31 14.88
C THR A 24 37.56 4.26 13.83
N SER A 25 36.88 3.76 12.80
CA SER A 25 36.10 4.53 11.82
C SER A 25 35.30 3.55 10.95
N ILE A 26 34.02 3.84 10.70
CA ILE A 26 33.11 3.00 9.90
C ILE A 26 33.38 3.16 8.40
N ASP A 27 34.01 4.27 7.97
CA ASP A 27 34.04 4.71 6.56
C ASP A 27 35.44 4.74 5.90
N LYS A 28 36.45 4.10 6.50
CA LYS A 28 37.84 4.08 5.97
C LYS A 28 38.04 3.40 4.60
N GLY A 29 36.97 3.14 3.84
CA GLY A 29 36.99 2.53 2.52
C GLY A 29 36.80 3.46 1.32
N ARG A 30 36.64 4.79 1.51
CA ARG A 30 36.35 5.70 0.38
C ARG A 30 37.30 6.86 0.12
N THR A 31 38.37 7.03 0.90
CA THR A 31 39.30 8.14 0.69
C THR A 31 40.75 7.67 0.53
N SER A 32 41.10 7.26 -0.70
CA SER A 32 42.49 7.38 -1.14
C SER A 32 42.72 8.82 -1.63
N GLY A 33 43.43 9.62 -0.83
CA GLY A 33 44.10 10.85 -1.27
C GLY A 33 43.45 12.16 -0.82
N GLY A 34 43.90 12.69 0.32
CA GLY A 34 43.65 14.07 0.78
C GLY A 34 44.20 14.25 2.20
N PRO A 35 44.92 15.35 2.50
CA PRO A 35 45.84 15.41 3.64
C PRO A 35 45.10 15.37 4.97
N THR A 36 45.75 14.72 5.94
CA THR A 36 45.49 14.79 7.39
C THR A 36 45.16 16.23 7.81
N PRO A 37 44.00 16.50 8.42
CA PRO A 37 43.85 17.71 9.19
C PRO A 37 44.63 17.51 10.48
N GLU A 38 45.68 18.31 10.64
CA GLU A 38 46.41 18.46 11.90
C GLU A 38 45.44 18.78 13.03
N THR A 39 45.55 18.02 14.11
CA THR A 39 44.96 18.30 15.41
C THR A 39 45.38 19.69 15.89
N PRO A 40 44.46 20.63 16.18
CA PRO A 40 44.79 21.74 17.06
C PRO A 40 44.71 21.20 18.50
N LEU A 41 45.87 21.05 19.11
CA LEU A 41 46.01 20.97 20.56
C LEU A 41 45.35 22.18 21.21
N GLY A 42 44.44 21.93 22.15
CA GLY A 42 44.00 22.88 23.17
C GLY A 42 42.83 23.79 22.81
N ARG A 43 41.64 23.47 23.34
CA ARG A 43 40.76 24.44 23.99
C ARG A 43 39.61 23.76 24.74
N ASP A 44 39.37 24.27 25.93
CA ASP A 44 38.35 23.87 26.91
C ASP A 44 36.92 23.78 26.33
N PRO A 45 36.05 22.95 26.93
CA PRO A 45 34.66 22.81 26.52
C PRO A 45 33.83 23.88 27.22
N ASP A 46 33.69 25.06 26.64
CA ASP A 46 32.67 25.98 27.10
C ASP A 46 31.97 26.71 25.94
N GLY A 47 30.65 26.53 25.91
CA GLY A 47 29.64 27.29 25.20
C GLY A 47 29.99 27.87 23.83
N THR A 48 29.52 27.23 22.75
CA THR A 48 29.19 28.00 21.54
C THR A 48 27.86 27.52 20.96
N ASN A 49 26.86 28.38 21.10
CA ASN A 49 25.48 28.23 20.66
C ASN A 49 25.39 27.91 19.17
N LEU A 50 24.89 26.72 18.83
CA LEU A 50 24.32 26.40 17.52
C LEU A 50 22.84 26.81 17.51
N SER A 51 22.58 28.12 17.51
CA SER A 51 21.23 28.66 17.30
C SER A 51 21.18 29.26 15.90
N GLY A 52 20.85 28.43 14.89
CA GLY A 52 20.71 28.89 13.50
C GLY A 52 20.94 27.87 12.38
N ALA A 53 21.21 26.59 12.66
CA ALA A 53 21.40 25.58 11.61
C ALA A 53 20.06 24.93 11.24
N SER A 54 19.83 24.71 9.94
CA SER A 54 18.67 23.93 9.48
C SER A 54 18.75 22.47 10.00
N PRO A 55 17.61 21.75 10.14
CA PRO A 55 17.61 20.35 10.59
C PRO A 55 18.55 19.46 9.76
N GLU A 56 18.59 19.70 8.44
CA GLU A 56 19.43 18.97 7.50
C GLU A 56 20.93 19.25 7.69
N GLU A 57 21.33 20.49 8.02
CA GLU A 57 22.73 20.83 8.29
C GLU A 57 23.21 20.24 9.62
N THR A 58 22.34 20.22 10.63
CA THR A 58 22.62 19.61 11.94
C THR A 58 22.78 18.10 11.81
N GLU A 59 21.90 17.46 11.02
CA GLU A 59 21.95 16.01 10.74
C GLU A 59 23.21 15.64 9.95
N ARG A 60 23.59 16.43 8.93
CA ARG A 60 24.86 16.25 8.19
C ARG A 60 26.10 16.42 9.08
N HIS A 61 26.08 17.39 10.00
CA HIS A 61 27.20 17.61 10.92
C HIS A 61 27.34 16.46 11.93
N GLN A 62 26.22 15.94 12.45
CA GLN A 62 26.21 14.76 13.32
C GLN A 62 26.68 13.49 12.59
N ILE A 63 26.20 13.24 11.36
CA ILE A 63 26.63 12.09 10.56
C ILE A 63 28.15 12.13 10.29
N THR A 64 28.71 13.33 10.05
CA THR A 64 30.15 13.52 9.82
C THR A 64 30.96 13.21 11.08
N LEU A 65 30.50 13.66 12.26
CA LEU A 65 31.13 13.36 13.55
C LEU A 65 31.04 11.86 13.91
N LEU A 66 29.90 11.23 13.65
CA LEU A 66 29.67 9.80 13.92
C LEU A 66 30.49 8.88 13.00
N SER A 67 30.86 9.34 11.80
CA SER A 67 31.65 8.55 10.83
C SER A 67 33.14 8.42 11.22
N GLY A 68 33.66 9.38 11.99
CA GLY A 68 35.04 9.42 12.47
C GLY A 68 35.26 8.88 13.90
N ALA A 69 34.19 8.68 14.66
CA ALA A 69 34.27 8.28 16.07
C ALA A 69 34.66 6.80 16.25
N PRO A 70 35.55 6.46 17.18
CA PRO A 70 35.78 5.07 17.58
C PRO A 70 34.53 4.50 18.27
N GLY A 71 34.23 3.23 18.05
CA GLY A 71 33.06 2.60 18.62
C GLY A 71 32.99 1.10 18.43
N LEU A 72 32.01 0.50 19.11
CA LEU A 72 31.67 -0.92 19.04
C LEU A 72 30.46 -1.09 18.15
N VAL A 73 30.51 -2.02 17.20
CA VAL A 73 29.38 -2.33 16.32
C VAL A 73 29.09 -3.83 16.37
N SER A 74 27.83 -4.21 16.50
CA SER A 74 27.36 -5.59 16.37
C SER A 74 26.16 -5.68 15.44
N PRO A 75 26.16 -6.61 14.47
CA PRO A 75 24.95 -6.92 13.73
C PRO A 75 23.95 -7.62 14.66
N LEU A 76 22.73 -7.07 14.73
CA LEU A 76 21.64 -7.61 15.55
C LEU A 76 20.69 -8.50 14.74
N ARG A 77 20.55 -8.22 13.44
CA ARG A 77 19.68 -8.99 12.55
C ARG A 77 20.18 -8.89 11.13
N ARG A 78 20.15 -10.00 10.41
CA ARG A 78 20.34 -10.06 8.95
C ARG A 78 19.12 -10.72 8.33
N THR A 79 18.61 -10.10 7.28
CA THR A 79 17.62 -10.67 6.37
C THR A 79 18.13 -10.55 4.94
N GLY A 80 17.51 -11.25 4.00
CA GLY A 80 17.91 -11.15 2.59
C GLY A 80 17.80 -9.75 1.97
N LYS A 81 17.02 -8.84 2.57
CA LYS A 81 16.81 -7.47 2.09
C LYS A 81 17.34 -6.36 3.01
N SER A 82 17.61 -6.65 4.28
CA SER A 82 18.07 -5.63 5.25
C SER A 82 18.90 -6.21 6.40
N THR A 83 19.87 -5.44 6.87
CA THR A 83 20.72 -5.74 8.04
C THR A 83 20.58 -4.63 9.07
N ILE A 84 20.30 -4.99 10.32
CA ILE A 84 20.24 -4.05 11.44
C ILE A 84 21.55 -4.16 12.21
N LEU A 85 22.26 -3.03 12.28
CA LEU A 85 23.49 -2.87 13.07
C LEU A 85 23.17 -2.06 14.32
N PHE A 86 23.73 -2.46 15.45
CA PHE A 86 23.75 -1.66 16.67
C PHE A 86 25.17 -1.18 16.90
N ALA A 87 25.32 0.12 17.10
CA ALA A 87 26.61 0.76 17.27
C ALA A 87 26.59 1.63 18.52
N CYS A 88 27.67 1.57 19.30
CA CYS A 88 27.98 2.51 20.36
C CYS A 88 29.22 3.28 19.94
N LEU A 89 29.08 4.59 19.75
CA LEU A 89 30.14 5.48 19.28
C LEU A 89 30.57 6.38 20.43
N PHE A 90 31.88 6.48 20.66
CA PHE A 90 32.46 7.31 21.70
C PHE A 90 32.86 8.65 21.09
N THR A 91 32.01 9.68 21.26
CA THR A 91 32.21 11.01 20.67
C THR A 91 33.10 11.93 21.50
N ALA A 92 33.36 11.58 22.78
CA ALA A 92 34.11 12.40 23.74
C ALA A 92 35.40 11.73 24.27
N HIS A 93 35.75 10.55 23.78
CA HIS A 93 36.89 9.76 24.27
C HIS A 93 37.84 9.38 23.14
N THR A 94 39.14 9.49 23.38
CA THR A 94 40.18 9.00 22.48
C THR A 94 40.36 7.49 22.66
N PRO A 95 40.79 6.74 21.63
CA PRO A 95 40.93 5.28 21.69
C PRO A 95 41.92 4.77 22.76
N GLU A 96 42.69 5.66 23.37
CA GLU A 96 43.65 5.36 24.44
C GLU A 96 43.02 5.38 25.85
N SER A 97 41.88 6.06 26.04
CA SER A 97 41.18 6.14 27.33
C SER A 97 40.09 5.07 27.50
N ILE A 98 39.89 4.22 26.49
CA ILE A 98 38.83 3.22 26.47
C ILE A 98 39.44 1.86 26.78
N ASP A 99 39.05 1.27 27.91
CA ASP A 99 39.31 -0.14 28.16
C ASP A 99 38.42 -0.97 27.21
N ASN A 100 39.01 -1.39 26.10
CA ASN A 100 38.34 -2.19 25.07
C ASN A 100 37.76 -3.50 25.62
N ALA A 101 38.35 -4.10 26.66
CA ALA A 101 37.85 -5.35 27.22
C ALA A 101 36.54 -5.11 27.98
N ILE A 102 36.52 -4.11 28.87
CA ILE A 102 35.34 -3.75 29.67
C ILE A 102 34.22 -3.21 28.77
N ALA A 103 34.57 -2.36 27.80
CA ALA A 103 33.60 -1.81 26.85
C ALA A 103 32.97 -2.90 25.99
N SER A 104 33.76 -3.86 25.49
CA SER A 104 33.28 -4.98 24.68
C SER A 104 32.37 -5.91 25.49
N GLU A 105 32.72 -6.23 26.73
CA GLU A 105 31.92 -7.09 27.61
C GLU A 105 30.58 -6.44 27.99
N THR A 106 30.60 -5.16 28.36
CA THR A 106 29.40 -4.38 28.67
C THR A 106 28.49 -4.28 27.44
N PHE A 107 29.06 -3.99 26.28
CA PHE A 107 28.32 -3.92 25.02
C PHE A 107 27.74 -5.28 24.62
N ALA A 108 28.48 -6.37 24.78
CA ALA A 108 27.98 -7.72 24.53
C ALA A 108 26.78 -8.06 25.43
N THR A 109 26.81 -7.63 26.69
CA THR A 109 25.71 -7.80 27.64
C THR A 109 24.47 -7.01 27.20
N ILE A 110 24.65 -5.75 26.77
CA ILE A 110 23.57 -4.90 26.25
C ILE A 110 22.96 -5.52 24.98
N VAL A 111 23.78 -5.95 24.04
CA VAL A 111 23.34 -6.59 22.79
C VAL A 111 22.53 -7.86 23.08
N LYS A 112 23.00 -8.71 24.01
CA LYS A 112 22.28 -9.92 24.42
C LYS A 112 20.92 -9.61 25.08
N ALA A 113 20.83 -8.54 25.86
CA ALA A 113 19.59 -8.10 26.48
C ALA A 113 18.62 -7.45 25.48
N LEU A 114 19.14 -6.68 24.51
CA LEU A 114 18.36 -5.93 23.54
C LEU A 114 17.85 -6.80 22.39
N ALA A 115 18.61 -7.83 22.00
CA ALA A 115 18.27 -8.69 20.87
C ALA A 115 16.87 -9.35 20.97
N PRO A 116 16.46 -9.97 22.10
CA PRO A 116 15.11 -10.51 22.24
C PRO A 116 14.02 -9.43 22.14
N GLY A 117 14.23 -8.29 22.80
CA GLY A 117 13.27 -7.17 22.78
C GLY A 117 13.07 -6.61 21.36
N LEU A 118 14.18 -6.36 20.65
CA LEU A 118 14.14 -5.88 19.28
C LEU A 118 13.52 -6.91 18.33
N ARG A 119 13.82 -8.21 18.49
CA ARG A 119 13.21 -9.27 17.69
C ARG A 119 11.70 -9.31 17.89
N THR A 120 11.23 -9.25 19.13
CA THR A 120 9.81 -9.24 19.47
C THR A 120 9.13 -7.99 18.92
N TYR A 121 9.76 -6.81 19.07
CA TYR A 121 9.26 -5.56 18.53
C TYR A 121 9.11 -5.62 17.00
N LEU A 122 10.17 -6.03 16.28
CA LEU A 122 10.13 -6.13 14.83
C LEU A 122 9.12 -7.17 14.33
N ARG A 123 8.96 -8.28 15.05
CA ARG A 123 7.92 -9.27 14.75
C ARG A 123 6.52 -8.68 14.95
N LEU A 124 6.31 -7.97 16.04
CA LEU A 124 5.04 -7.30 16.33
C LEU A 124 4.71 -6.23 15.28
N GLU A 125 5.69 -5.44 14.86
CA GLU A 125 5.52 -4.45 13.78
C GLU A 125 5.18 -5.12 12.44
N GLN A 126 5.81 -6.25 12.13
CA GLN A 126 5.47 -7.04 10.93
C GLN A 126 4.02 -7.57 10.99
N GLU A 127 3.60 -8.14 12.12
CA GLU A 127 2.22 -8.63 12.31
C GLU A 127 1.19 -7.50 12.27
N ARG A 128 1.53 -6.33 12.83
CA ARG A 128 0.68 -5.13 12.75
C ARG A 128 0.52 -4.66 11.31
N SER A 129 1.61 -4.61 10.56
CA SER A 129 1.59 -4.27 9.13
C SER A 129 0.70 -5.24 8.34
N PHE A 130 0.88 -6.55 8.57
CA PHE A 130 0.07 -7.60 7.93
C PHE A 130 -1.43 -7.47 8.27
N SER A 131 -1.75 -7.29 9.56
CA SER A 131 -3.14 -7.13 10.03
C SER A 131 -3.80 -5.89 9.43
N GLN A 132 -3.06 -4.79 9.26
CA GLN A 132 -3.58 -3.57 8.65
C GLN A 132 -3.79 -3.72 7.14
N ILE A 133 -2.86 -4.36 6.43
CA ILE A 133 -3.02 -4.74 5.02
C ILE A 133 -4.30 -5.56 4.85
N HIS A 134 -4.53 -6.55 5.72
CA HIS A 134 -5.74 -7.35 5.70
C HIS A 134 -6.97 -6.49 5.98
N ARG A 135 -6.95 -5.58 6.96
CA ARG A 135 -8.09 -4.70 7.26
C ARG A 135 -8.45 -3.79 6.08
N VAL A 136 -7.47 -3.22 5.39
CA VAL A 136 -7.67 -2.44 4.16
C VAL A 136 -8.28 -3.33 3.09
N PHE A 137 -7.72 -4.53 2.89
CA PHE A 137 -8.19 -5.46 1.89
C PHE A 137 -9.62 -5.98 2.18
N LEU A 138 -9.97 -6.21 3.44
CA LEU A 138 -11.31 -6.58 3.89
C LEU A 138 -12.35 -5.52 3.51
N SER A 139 -11.99 -4.23 3.55
CA SER A 139 -12.88 -3.15 3.11
C SER A 139 -13.18 -3.17 1.61
N ALA A 140 -12.37 -3.91 0.82
CA ALA A 140 -12.50 -4.03 -0.61
C ALA A 140 -13.24 -5.31 -1.07
N LEU A 141 -13.61 -6.21 -0.15
CA LEU A 141 -14.15 -7.55 -0.47
C LEU A 141 -15.46 -7.56 -1.26
N GLY A 142 -16.20 -6.45 -1.33
CA GLY A 142 -17.40 -6.34 -2.15
C GLY A 142 -17.13 -6.39 -3.66
N SER A 143 -15.86 -6.37 -4.07
CA SER A 143 -15.45 -6.46 -5.48
C SER A 143 -14.09 -7.15 -5.61
N PRO A 144 -13.78 -7.76 -6.76
CA PRO A 144 -12.45 -8.27 -7.04
C PRO A 144 -11.38 -7.18 -6.87
N ALA A 145 -10.41 -7.42 -5.99
CA ALA A 145 -9.43 -6.42 -5.59
C ALA A 145 -7.99 -6.99 -5.52
N VAL A 146 -7.01 -6.12 -5.79
CA VAL A 146 -5.58 -6.39 -5.67
C VAL A 146 -4.92 -5.23 -4.94
N LEU A 147 -4.13 -5.52 -3.92
CA LEU A 147 -3.30 -4.55 -3.23
C LEU A 147 -1.84 -4.71 -3.67
N ILE A 148 -1.23 -3.64 -4.13
CA ILE A 148 0.17 -3.62 -4.59
C ILE A 148 1.00 -2.56 -3.84
N ASN A 149 2.32 -2.75 -3.79
CA ASN A 149 3.25 -1.70 -3.37
C ASN A 149 3.67 -0.80 -4.55
N ILE A 150 4.49 0.22 -4.27
CA ILE A 150 5.06 1.11 -5.29
C ILE A 150 5.95 0.37 -6.32
N ASP A 151 6.57 -0.73 -5.92
CA ASP A 151 7.41 -1.58 -6.79
C ASP A 151 6.60 -2.57 -7.65
N ARG A 152 5.26 -2.49 -7.59
CA ARG A 152 4.30 -3.38 -8.26
C ARG A 152 4.30 -4.82 -7.76
N ASP A 153 4.86 -5.07 -6.58
CA ASP A 153 4.71 -6.35 -5.89
C ASP A 153 3.29 -6.50 -5.35
N ILE A 154 2.69 -7.67 -5.58
CA ILE A 154 1.36 -8.01 -5.10
C ILE A 154 1.45 -8.37 -3.62
N LEU A 155 0.79 -7.59 -2.77
CA LEU A 155 0.73 -7.81 -1.33
C LEU A 155 -0.38 -8.81 -0.99
N VAL A 156 -1.59 -8.57 -1.52
CA VAL A 156 -2.79 -9.39 -1.32
C VAL A 156 -3.70 -9.27 -2.55
N ASN A 157 -4.43 -10.32 -2.90
CA ASN A 157 -5.43 -10.31 -3.97
C ASN A 157 -6.66 -11.14 -3.59
N THR A 158 -7.79 -10.91 -4.25
CA THR A 158 -8.92 -11.84 -4.19
C THR A 158 -8.69 -12.95 -5.22
N PRO A 159 -9.23 -14.17 -5.01
CA PRO A 159 -9.02 -15.29 -5.94
C PRO A 159 -9.38 -14.96 -7.40
N THR A 160 -10.43 -14.15 -7.60
CA THR A 160 -10.95 -13.80 -8.93
C THR A 160 -10.31 -12.55 -9.55
N ALA A 161 -9.56 -11.74 -8.80
CA ALA A 161 -9.13 -10.43 -9.28
C ALA A 161 -8.06 -10.50 -10.38
N LEU A 162 -7.08 -11.39 -10.24
CA LEU A 162 -6.01 -11.52 -11.24
C LEU A 162 -6.56 -12.07 -12.56
N ASP A 163 -7.40 -13.10 -12.49
CA ASP A 163 -8.04 -13.70 -13.66
C ASP A 163 -8.90 -12.67 -14.40
N MET A 164 -9.69 -11.85 -13.68
CA MET A 164 -10.47 -10.78 -14.29
C MET A 164 -9.62 -9.69 -14.92
N LEU A 165 -8.52 -9.28 -14.27
CA LEU A 165 -7.61 -8.28 -14.85
C LEU A 165 -6.93 -8.80 -16.12
N GLU A 166 -6.64 -10.10 -16.17
CA GLU A 166 -6.04 -10.74 -17.32
C GLU A 166 -7.04 -10.91 -18.47
N GLU A 167 -8.27 -11.34 -18.17
CA GLU A 167 -9.36 -11.44 -19.15
C GLU A 167 -9.66 -10.08 -19.82
N LEU A 168 -9.60 -9.00 -19.04
CA LEU A 168 -9.79 -7.63 -19.53
C LEU A 168 -8.54 -7.07 -20.25
N GLY A 169 -7.44 -7.81 -20.30
CA GLY A 169 -6.19 -7.37 -20.94
C GLY A 169 -5.52 -6.19 -20.21
N MET A 170 -5.83 -6.00 -18.94
CA MET A 170 -5.41 -4.84 -18.16
C MET A 170 -4.11 -5.08 -17.42
N ALA A 171 -4.02 -6.19 -16.71
CA ALA A 171 -2.83 -6.60 -16.00
C ALA A 171 -2.74 -8.13 -15.91
N ALA A 172 -1.51 -8.64 -15.81
CA ALA A 172 -1.26 -10.05 -15.53
C ALA A 172 -0.44 -10.18 -14.24
N GLY A 173 -0.80 -11.15 -13.41
CA GLY A 173 0.01 -11.53 -12.25
C GLY A 173 1.11 -12.50 -12.67
N SER A 174 2.38 -12.10 -12.57
CA SER A 174 3.51 -13.02 -12.75
C SER A 174 4.18 -13.26 -11.41
N SER A 175 3.91 -14.42 -10.80
CA SER A 175 4.41 -15.00 -9.53
C SER A 175 4.39 -14.13 -8.26
N SER A 176 4.75 -12.85 -8.33
CA SER A 176 4.75 -11.87 -7.25
C SER A 176 4.57 -10.42 -7.72
N LYS A 177 4.57 -10.15 -9.03
CA LYS A 177 4.49 -8.80 -9.60
C LYS A 177 3.28 -8.62 -10.50
N LEU A 178 2.73 -7.41 -10.48
CA LEU A 178 1.67 -6.99 -11.38
C LEU A 178 2.26 -6.36 -12.65
N LEU A 179 2.06 -7.02 -13.78
CA LEU A 179 2.43 -6.50 -15.10
C LEU A 179 1.21 -5.84 -15.74
N VAL A 180 1.22 -4.51 -15.77
CA VAL A 180 0.19 -3.73 -16.47
C VAL A 180 0.42 -3.82 -17.98
N LYS A 181 -0.62 -4.18 -18.73
CA LYS A 181 -0.62 -4.25 -20.21
C LYS A 181 -1.29 -3.02 -20.84
N ASN A 182 -2.22 -2.38 -20.13
CA ASN A 182 -2.97 -1.23 -20.62
C ASN A 182 -2.24 0.10 -20.33
N LYS A 183 -2.03 0.92 -21.37
CA LYS A 183 -1.31 2.21 -21.27
C LYS A 183 -2.04 3.25 -20.42
N GLU A 184 -3.36 3.31 -20.48
CA GLU A 184 -4.15 4.26 -19.68
C GLU A 184 -4.08 3.89 -18.20
N PHE A 185 -4.19 2.60 -17.90
CA PHE A 185 -4.05 2.07 -16.54
C PHE A 185 -2.62 2.31 -16.00
N GLU A 186 -1.60 2.11 -16.82
CA GLU A 186 -0.21 2.38 -16.44
C GLU A 186 0.04 3.86 -16.17
N ASN A 187 -0.46 4.75 -17.03
CA ASN A 187 -0.35 6.20 -16.84
C ASN A 187 -1.05 6.64 -15.56
N GLY A 188 -2.23 6.08 -15.25
CA GLY A 188 -2.96 6.37 -14.02
C GLY A 188 -2.19 5.92 -12.76
N LEU A 189 -1.62 4.70 -12.79
CA LEU A 189 -0.80 4.19 -11.70
C LEU A 189 0.47 5.03 -11.51
N GLN A 190 1.14 5.41 -12.60
CA GLN A 190 2.36 6.21 -12.57
C GLN A 190 2.09 7.65 -12.08
N ALA A 191 0.94 8.24 -12.43
CA ALA A 191 0.53 9.53 -11.89
C ALA A 191 0.33 9.50 -10.37
N LEU A 192 -0.28 8.44 -9.84
CA LEU A 192 -0.46 8.27 -8.40
C LEU A 192 0.88 8.03 -7.67
N ALA A 193 1.80 7.28 -8.29
CA ALA A 193 3.14 7.07 -7.75
C ALA A 193 3.99 8.36 -7.73
N ALA A 194 3.93 9.17 -8.80
CA ALA A 194 4.64 10.44 -8.89
C ALA A 194 4.11 11.48 -7.89
N ASP A 195 2.80 11.52 -7.67
CA ASP A 195 2.16 12.43 -6.71
C ASP A 195 2.58 12.14 -5.26
N HIS A 196 2.83 10.87 -4.91
CA HIS A 196 3.37 10.53 -3.59
C HIS A 196 4.81 11.02 -3.38
N GLN A 197 5.60 11.14 -4.46
CA GLN A 197 6.97 11.66 -4.38
C GLN A 197 7.01 13.18 -4.22
N GLN A 198 5.93 13.89 -4.56
CA GLN A 198 5.77 15.33 -4.37
C GLN A 198 4.45 15.63 -3.66
N PRO A 199 4.39 15.52 -2.32
CA PRO A 199 3.16 15.73 -1.56
C PRO A 199 2.67 17.17 -1.73
N THR A 200 1.76 17.38 -2.68
CA THR A 200 1.16 18.68 -2.98
C THR A 200 0.03 19.00 -2.00
N GLY A 201 0.34 19.07 -0.69
CA GLY A 201 -0.46 19.74 0.36
C GLY A 201 -1.98 19.49 0.46
N ARG A 202 -2.55 18.51 -0.26
CA ARG A 202 -3.98 18.22 -0.29
C ARG A 202 -4.21 16.74 -0.01
N GLU A 203 -4.66 16.48 1.21
CA GLU A 203 -5.07 15.18 1.74
C GLU A 203 -6.42 14.72 1.17
N THR A 204 -6.53 14.56 -0.16
CA THR A 204 -7.64 13.80 -0.73
C THR A 204 -7.12 12.46 -1.26
N PRO A 205 -7.75 11.33 -0.91
CA PRO A 205 -7.45 10.05 -1.55
C PRO A 205 -7.74 10.18 -3.04
N LYS A 206 -6.67 10.29 -3.85
CA LYS A 206 -6.79 10.40 -5.31
C LYS A 206 -7.06 9.01 -5.86
N ALA A 207 -8.20 8.88 -6.52
CA ALA A 207 -8.59 7.68 -7.26
C ALA A 207 -8.46 7.95 -8.76
N GLN A 208 -7.81 7.05 -9.48
CA GLN A 208 -7.81 6.99 -10.94
C GLN A 208 -8.77 5.88 -11.37
N SER A 209 -9.61 6.11 -12.39
CA SER A 209 -10.55 5.10 -12.88
C SER A 209 -10.46 4.96 -14.39
N VAL A 210 -10.41 3.72 -14.87
CA VAL A 210 -10.46 3.36 -16.28
C VAL A 210 -11.74 2.56 -16.53
N TYR A 211 -12.44 2.87 -17.61
CA TYR A 211 -13.66 2.18 -18.01
C TYR A 211 -13.37 1.30 -19.22
N ILE A 212 -13.79 0.04 -19.17
CA ILE A 212 -13.66 -0.89 -20.29
C ILE A 212 -14.95 -1.66 -20.49
N THR A 213 -15.34 -1.85 -21.74
CA THR A 213 -16.43 -2.75 -22.10
C THR A 213 -15.86 -4.16 -22.27
N SER A 214 -16.36 -5.11 -21.49
CA SER A 214 -15.96 -6.51 -21.60
C SER A 214 -16.56 -7.16 -22.86
N ARG A 215 -16.12 -8.38 -23.20
CA ARG A 215 -16.54 -9.10 -24.42
C ARG A 215 -18.04 -9.41 -24.44
N ASN A 216 -18.66 -9.49 -23.26
CA ASN A 216 -20.10 -9.67 -23.07
C ASN A 216 -20.90 -8.35 -23.22
N GLY A 217 -20.24 -7.21 -23.50
CA GLY A 217 -20.89 -5.91 -23.61
C GLY A 217 -21.11 -5.19 -22.28
N SER A 218 -20.73 -5.77 -21.14
CA SER A 218 -20.86 -5.12 -19.83
C SER A 218 -19.78 -4.06 -19.61
N LEU A 219 -20.14 -2.93 -19.00
CA LEU A 219 -19.19 -1.88 -18.67
C LEU A 219 -18.55 -2.17 -17.31
N LYS A 220 -17.23 -2.34 -17.30
CA LYS A 220 -16.44 -2.54 -16.09
C LYS A 220 -15.60 -1.29 -15.82
N ARG A 221 -15.58 -0.87 -14.55
CA ARG A 221 -14.73 0.21 -14.05
C ARG A 221 -13.62 -0.37 -13.20
N ILE A 222 -12.39 -0.08 -13.57
CA ILE A 222 -11.21 -0.42 -12.78
C ILE A 222 -10.74 0.84 -12.08
N SER A 223 -10.79 0.86 -10.74
CA SER A 223 -10.33 1.99 -9.93
C SER A 223 -9.02 1.65 -9.24
N VAL A 224 -8.05 2.55 -9.29
CA VAL A 224 -6.82 2.54 -8.50
C VAL A 224 -6.90 3.64 -7.47
N GLU A 225 -6.76 3.28 -6.21
CA GLU A 225 -6.79 4.20 -5.08
C GLU A 225 -5.49 4.12 -4.31
N THR A 226 -4.91 5.28 -3.98
CA THR A 226 -3.80 5.35 -3.04
C THR A 226 -4.32 5.10 -1.63
N VAL A 227 -3.82 4.04 -1.00
CA VAL A 227 -4.08 3.76 0.40
C VAL A 227 -2.88 4.21 1.21
N ALA A 228 -3.15 5.03 2.22
CA ALA A 228 -2.13 5.50 3.13
C ALA A 228 -1.41 4.29 3.76
N PRO A 229 -0.07 4.26 3.71
CA PRO A 229 0.69 3.19 4.32
C PRO A 229 0.55 3.24 5.85
N PRO A 230 0.84 2.12 6.54
CA PRO A 230 0.85 2.06 7.99
C PRO A 230 1.74 3.19 8.55
N PRO A 231 1.26 3.95 9.56
CA PRO A 231 2.09 4.97 10.19
C PRO A 231 3.32 4.28 10.79
N SER A 232 4.47 4.52 10.18
CA SER A 232 5.75 4.03 10.66
C SER A 232 6.25 5.02 11.72
N LYS A 233 6.67 4.54 12.89
CA LYS A 233 7.19 5.41 13.96
C LYS A 233 8.55 6.02 13.64
N SER A 234 9.28 5.43 12.71
CA SER A 234 10.38 6.06 12.00
C SER A 234 9.78 7.13 11.12
N GLY A 235 10.08 8.42 11.34
CA GLY A 235 9.57 9.58 10.59
C GLY A 235 9.91 9.63 9.09
N ASP A 236 10.18 8.46 8.51
CA ASP A 236 10.31 8.21 7.09
C ASP A 236 8.90 8.09 6.49
N ILE A 237 8.69 8.74 5.35
CA ILE A 237 7.42 8.67 4.64
C ILE A 237 7.32 7.25 4.08
N ALA A 238 6.53 6.38 4.73
CA ALA A 238 6.33 5.02 4.26
C ALA A 238 5.81 5.05 2.81
N PRO A 239 6.27 4.14 1.92
CA PRO A 239 5.81 4.11 0.54
C PRO A 239 4.32 3.71 0.48
N PRO A 240 3.52 4.30 -0.41
CA PRO A 240 2.09 4.08 -0.44
C PRO A 240 1.76 2.69 -0.96
N PHE A 241 0.56 2.22 -0.62
CA PHE A 241 -0.04 1.07 -1.27
C PHE A 241 -1.06 1.54 -2.29
N PHE A 242 -1.24 0.76 -3.36
CA PHE A 242 -2.29 1.00 -4.34
C PHE A 242 -3.30 -0.14 -4.28
N LEU A 243 -4.55 0.21 -4.05
CA LEU A 243 -5.68 -0.70 -4.10
C LEU A 243 -6.33 -0.61 -5.49
N ILE A 244 -6.28 -1.71 -6.22
CA ILE A 244 -6.93 -1.87 -7.51
C ILE A 244 -8.24 -2.63 -7.27
N ARG A 245 -9.35 -2.10 -7.75
CA ARG A 245 -10.65 -2.78 -7.72
C ARG A 245 -11.26 -2.83 -9.10
N VAL A 246 -11.92 -3.94 -9.40
CA VAL A 246 -12.73 -4.12 -10.60
C VAL A 246 -14.20 -4.09 -10.17
N THR A 247 -14.93 -3.06 -10.58
CA THR A 247 -16.38 -2.96 -10.38
C THR A 247 -17.07 -3.19 -11.72
N GLU A 248 -18.08 -4.05 -11.76
CA GLU A 248 -18.94 -4.23 -12.92
C GLU A 248 -20.23 -3.42 -12.73
N THR A 249 -20.84 -2.97 -13.82
CA THR A 249 -22.23 -2.51 -13.76
C THR A 249 -23.09 -3.66 -13.26
N ALA A 250 -23.58 -3.56 -12.02
CA ALA A 250 -24.42 -4.60 -11.43
C ALA A 250 -25.63 -4.85 -12.34
N GLU A 251 -25.73 -6.06 -12.87
CA GLU A 251 -27.00 -6.52 -13.42
C GLU A 251 -28.02 -6.52 -12.29
N LEU A 252 -29.24 -6.07 -12.58
CA LEU A 252 -30.30 -6.08 -11.58
C LEU A 252 -30.54 -7.54 -11.14
N SER A 253 -30.33 -7.86 -9.87
CA SER A 253 -30.54 -9.22 -9.36
C SER A 253 -31.98 -9.68 -9.62
N GLU A 254 -32.17 -10.98 -9.86
CA GLU A 254 -33.49 -11.60 -9.91
C GLU A 254 -34.21 -11.49 -8.55
N ASP A 255 -33.47 -11.41 -7.44
CA ASP A 255 -34.03 -11.25 -6.09
C ASP A 255 -34.86 -9.96 -5.92
N VAL A 256 -34.62 -8.96 -6.78
CA VAL A 256 -35.42 -7.73 -6.82
C VAL A 256 -36.87 -8.03 -7.19
N GLU A 257 -37.11 -9.04 -8.03
CA GLU A 257 -38.46 -9.46 -8.41
C GLU A 257 -39.21 -10.05 -7.22
N THR A 258 -38.52 -10.78 -6.34
CA THR A 258 -39.08 -11.31 -5.10
C THR A 258 -39.52 -10.19 -4.16
N ILE A 259 -38.71 -9.14 -3.98
CA ILE A 259 -39.12 -7.99 -3.16
C ILE A 259 -40.30 -7.24 -3.79
N LEU A 260 -40.28 -7.06 -5.11
CA LEU A 260 -41.40 -6.44 -5.83
C LEU A 260 -42.70 -7.25 -5.66
N HIS A 261 -42.61 -8.57 -5.66
CA HIS A 261 -43.73 -9.47 -5.39
C HIS A 261 -44.21 -9.33 -3.95
N ASP A 262 -43.33 -9.53 -2.97
CA ASP A 262 -43.68 -9.68 -1.56
C ASP A 262 -44.03 -8.36 -0.87
N HIS A 263 -43.38 -7.25 -1.25
CA HIS A 263 -43.56 -5.96 -0.57
C HIS A 263 -44.57 -5.03 -1.25
N TYR A 264 -44.71 -5.14 -2.57
CA TYR A 264 -45.58 -4.28 -3.38
C TYR A 264 -46.78 -5.03 -3.99
N ASP A 265 -46.97 -6.30 -3.64
CA ASP A 265 -48.04 -7.17 -4.15
C ASP A 265 -48.10 -7.28 -5.68
N LEU A 266 -46.96 -7.13 -6.38
CA LEU A 266 -46.90 -7.33 -7.83
C LEU A 266 -47.07 -8.82 -8.16
N SER A 267 -47.72 -9.17 -9.27
CA SER A 267 -47.58 -10.55 -9.76
C SER A 267 -46.15 -10.82 -10.24
N LEU A 268 -45.74 -12.09 -10.32
CA LEU A 268 -44.42 -12.45 -10.87
C LEU A 268 -44.19 -11.84 -12.27
N SER A 269 -45.21 -11.86 -13.12
CA SER A 269 -45.16 -11.22 -14.46
C SER A 269 -45.02 -9.69 -14.41
N GLU A 270 -45.61 -9.03 -13.42
CA GLU A 270 -45.48 -7.59 -13.21
C GLU A 270 -44.09 -7.23 -12.67
N ALA A 271 -43.56 -8.05 -11.74
CA ALA A 271 -42.21 -7.90 -11.20
C ALA A 271 -41.13 -8.12 -12.27
N HIS A 272 -41.25 -9.19 -13.07
CA HIS A 272 -40.40 -9.43 -14.25
C HIS A 272 -40.44 -8.24 -15.22
N LEU A 273 -41.64 -7.75 -15.57
CA LEU A 273 -41.78 -6.59 -16.44
C LEU A 273 -41.08 -5.35 -15.88
N ALA A 274 -41.24 -5.06 -14.59
CA ALA A 274 -40.60 -3.92 -13.94
C ALA A 274 -39.08 -4.00 -13.94
N ARG A 275 -38.50 -5.18 -13.67
CA ARG A 275 -37.05 -5.40 -13.72
C ARG A 275 -36.52 -5.24 -15.14
N TYR A 276 -37.08 -5.94 -16.13
CA TYR A 276 -36.61 -5.88 -17.52
C TYR A 276 -36.81 -4.50 -18.17
N LEU A 277 -37.90 -3.80 -17.84
CA LEU A 277 -38.12 -2.43 -18.31
C LEU A 277 -37.07 -1.46 -17.75
N THR A 278 -36.60 -1.69 -16.52
CA THR A 278 -35.52 -0.92 -15.91
C THR A 278 -34.18 -1.23 -16.59
N MET A 279 -33.90 -2.49 -16.91
CA MET A 279 -32.68 -2.90 -17.61
C MET A 279 -32.59 -2.35 -19.04
N THR A 280 -33.68 -2.46 -19.82
CA THR A 280 -33.66 -2.13 -21.25
C THR A 280 -33.96 -0.66 -21.53
N GLY A 281 -34.64 0.04 -20.61
CA GLY A 281 -35.12 1.40 -20.79
C GLY A 281 -36.20 1.56 -21.88
N SER A 282 -36.61 0.48 -22.55
CA SER A 282 -37.48 0.53 -23.73
C SER A 282 -38.63 -0.46 -23.63
N MET A 283 -39.86 0.05 -23.68
CA MET A 283 -41.08 -0.77 -23.64
C MET A 283 -41.17 -1.75 -24.82
N ASN A 284 -40.68 -1.36 -26.01
CA ASN A 284 -40.74 -2.22 -27.18
C ASN A 284 -39.79 -3.41 -27.01
N VAL A 285 -38.53 -3.13 -26.66
CA VAL A 285 -37.52 -4.17 -26.41
C VAL A 285 -37.96 -5.10 -25.28
N THR A 286 -38.53 -4.53 -24.22
CA THR A 286 -39.05 -5.33 -23.10
C THR A 286 -40.19 -6.25 -23.52
N ALA A 287 -41.14 -5.75 -24.32
CA ALA A 287 -42.28 -6.54 -24.77
C ALA A 287 -41.83 -7.69 -25.70
N ASP A 288 -40.90 -7.40 -26.62
CA ASP A 288 -40.30 -8.40 -27.50
C ASP A 288 -39.54 -9.46 -26.70
N HIS A 289 -38.75 -9.05 -25.69
CA HIS A 289 -38.01 -9.96 -24.81
C HIS A 289 -38.92 -10.86 -23.97
N LEU A 290 -40.06 -10.34 -23.50
CA LEU A 290 -41.02 -11.10 -22.70
C LEU A 290 -42.02 -11.89 -23.55
N GLY A 291 -41.95 -11.80 -24.88
CA GLY A 291 -42.88 -12.48 -25.78
C GLY A 291 -44.33 -11.99 -25.65
N ILE A 292 -44.55 -10.74 -25.21
CA ILE A 292 -45.88 -10.14 -25.03
C ILE A 292 -46.10 -8.97 -25.98
N THR A 293 -47.37 -8.63 -26.22
CA THR A 293 -47.67 -7.44 -27.02
C THR A 293 -47.35 -6.16 -26.24
N ARG A 294 -47.01 -5.08 -26.96
CA ARG A 294 -46.83 -3.75 -26.36
C ARG A 294 -48.05 -3.28 -25.55
N ASN A 295 -49.26 -3.65 -25.98
CA ASN A 295 -50.49 -3.31 -25.26
C ASN A 295 -50.60 -4.09 -23.93
N THR A 296 -50.28 -5.39 -23.95
CA THR A 296 -50.19 -6.22 -22.74
C THR A 296 -49.16 -5.65 -21.76
N ALA A 297 -47.98 -5.28 -22.25
CA ALA A 297 -46.93 -4.66 -21.44
C ALA A 297 -47.40 -3.34 -20.80
N LYS A 298 -48.09 -2.48 -21.55
CA LYS A 298 -48.68 -1.25 -21.01
C LYS A 298 -49.73 -1.51 -19.93
N THR A 299 -50.59 -2.52 -20.11
CA THR A 299 -51.61 -2.88 -19.11
C THR A 299 -50.96 -3.35 -17.82
N HIS A 300 -49.93 -4.20 -17.90
CA HIS A 300 -49.17 -4.63 -16.72
C HIS A 300 -48.42 -3.46 -16.07
N LEU A 301 -47.77 -2.60 -16.86
CA LEU A 301 -47.06 -1.43 -16.34
C LEU A 301 -48.00 -0.48 -15.58
N ARG A 302 -49.24 -0.30 -16.05
CA ARG A 302 -50.23 0.52 -15.34
C ARG A 302 -50.53 -0.04 -13.95
N ARG A 303 -50.72 -1.35 -13.83
CA ARG A 303 -50.93 -2.01 -12.54
C ARG A 303 -49.71 -1.91 -11.64
N VAL A 304 -48.51 -2.04 -12.22
CA VAL A 304 -47.25 -1.79 -11.50
C VAL A 304 -47.23 -0.39 -10.91
N TYR A 305 -47.60 0.64 -11.68
CA TYR A 305 -47.67 2.03 -11.19
C TYR A 305 -48.70 2.22 -10.07
N GLU A 306 -49.89 1.62 -10.22
CA GLU A 306 -50.94 1.68 -9.20
C GLU A 306 -50.51 1.01 -7.88
N LYS A 307 -49.83 -0.14 -7.96
CA LYS A 307 -49.37 -0.90 -6.78
C LYS A 307 -48.13 -0.32 -6.11
N THR A 308 -47.18 0.19 -6.89
CA THR A 308 -45.94 0.77 -6.35
C THR A 308 -46.06 2.24 -5.97
N GLY A 309 -47.15 2.91 -6.36
CA GLY A 309 -47.35 4.35 -6.15
C GLY A 309 -46.43 5.24 -6.99
N VAL A 310 -45.70 4.69 -7.97
CA VAL A 310 -44.89 5.46 -8.91
C VAL A 310 -45.72 5.84 -10.13
N HIS A 311 -45.37 6.93 -10.81
CA HIS A 311 -46.16 7.47 -11.92
C HIS A 311 -45.40 7.54 -13.25
N THR A 312 -44.10 7.26 -13.22
CA THR A 312 -43.24 7.35 -14.41
C THR A 312 -42.26 6.19 -14.46
N GLN A 313 -41.81 5.86 -15.67
CA GLN A 313 -40.81 4.81 -15.88
C GLN A 313 -39.50 5.15 -15.16
N LEU A 314 -39.14 6.44 -15.09
CA LEU A 314 -37.96 6.90 -14.36
C LEU A 314 -38.09 6.68 -12.84
N GLN A 315 -39.27 6.92 -12.26
CA GLN A 315 -39.52 6.64 -10.84
C GLN A 315 -39.51 5.13 -10.56
N LEU A 316 -40.09 4.31 -11.45
CA LEU A 316 -40.01 2.86 -11.34
C LEU A 316 -38.56 2.38 -11.40
N ALA A 317 -37.77 2.88 -12.36
CA ALA A 317 -36.36 2.53 -12.49
C ALA A 317 -35.56 2.89 -11.22
N ARG A 318 -35.81 4.07 -10.64
CA ARG A 318 -35.19 4.48 -9.36
C ARG A 318 -35.59 3.58 -8.20
N LEU A 319 -36.86 3.19 -8.13
CA LEU A 319 -37.34 2.25 -7.11
C LEU A 319 -36.62 0.90 -7.25
N VAL A 320 -36.61 0.34 -8.45
CA VAL A 320 -35.97 -0.96 -8.75
C VAL A 320 -34.47 -0.92 -8.43
N HIS A 321 -33.74 0.13 -8.83
CA HIS A 321 -32.33 0.29 -8.46
C HIS A 321 -32.09 0.44 -6.95
N LYS A 322 -33.00 1.10 -6.23
CA LYS A 322 -32.92 1.22 -4.78
C LYS A 322 -33.10 -0.14 -4.09
N LEU A 323 -34.03 -0.96 -4.59
CA LEU A 323 -34.24 -2.32 -4.09
C LEU A 323 -33.07 -3.24 -4.43
N ALA A 324 -32.48 -3.08 -5.62
CA ALA A 324 -31.28 -3.82 -6.01
C ALA A 324 -30.09 -3.58 -5.09
N GLY A 325 -29.96 -2.40 -4.49
CA GLY A 325 -28.90 -2.09 -3.53
C GLY A 325 -29.04 -2.78 -2.16
N LEU A 326 -30.08 -3.59 -1.95
CA LEU A 326 -30.20 -4.47 -0.77
C LEU A 326 -29.40 -5.77 -0.91
N PHE A 327 -28.96 -6.09 -2.13
CA PHE A 327 -28.18 -7.28 -2.49
C PHE A 327 -26.80 -6.86 -3.00
#